data_AF-A0A813MY89-F1
#
_entry.id   AF-A0A813MY89-F1
#
_cell.length_a   1.000
_cell.length_b   1.000
_cell.length_c   1.000
_cell.angle_alpha   90.00
_cell.angle_beta   90.00
_cell.angle_gamma   90.00
#
_symmetry.space_group_name_H-M   'P 1'
#
loop_
_entity.id
_entity.type
_entity.pdbx_description
1 polymer ?
#
loop_
_entity_poly.entity_id
_entity_poly.type
_entity_poly.pdbx_seq_one_letter_code
_entity_poly.pdbx_strand_id
1 'polypeptide(L)'
;MPKTRKTRRVTTTNPLSRPKRASTKVKSTKNEENKVAYYDLVSQPNESIKSKSTGNFIRISKKPPRNLKVSDDWDVKPGDVLSWSQGRPTETFFVTSEGTLLKNPDKSGSGYLTIPLEITSQFSDVLNCFSSVLDGVGRNYITNIELAPTDLFFTTHFSKQQLPTSIKNRKDISYSFDPNDEILYVTLESNPNESQDFPLDSTKTDDIIQWISVANDLKAKFNVKYNFEGKETCSKAPRGIITGLPTGWQCQQQGSLMFGSDKIQGEWKCEGPEKTKDKARKAIDKHYKGLNVEIK
;
A
#
# COMPACT_ATOMS: atom_id res chain seq x y z
N MET A 1 21.40 62.51 5.70
CA MET A 1 22.66 61.79 5.99
C MET A 1 22.34 60.49 6.72
N PRO A 2 22.84 59.34 6.23
CA PRO A 2 22.50 58.01 6.73
C PRO A 2 23.42 57.59 7.89
N LYS A 3 22.87 56.85 8.87
CA LYS A 3 23.68 56.08 9.83
C LYS A 3 23.51 54.60 9.56
N THR A 4 24.62 54.01 9.12
CA THR A 4 24.87 52.57 8.99
C THR A 4 25.10 51.89 10.35
N ARG A 5 25.05 50.54 10.31
CA ARG A 5 25.41 49.52 11.32
C ARG A 5 24.22 48.92 12.09
N LYS A 6 24.12 47.61 12.30
CA LYS A 6 25.14 46.54 12.28
C LYS A 6 24.45 45.18 12.08
N THR A 7 24.97 44.38 11.16
CA THR A 7 24.71 42.95 11.02
C THR A 7 25.27 42.22 12.25
N ARG A 8 24.48 41.36 12.90
CA ARG A 8 24.96 40.46 13.95
C ARG A 8 24.80 39.02 13.47
N ARG A 9 25.92 38.41 13.08
CA ARG A 9 26.09 36.95 13.05
C ARG A 9 25.99 36.44 14.49
N VAL A 10 25.18 35.42 14.73
CA VAL A 10 25.34 34.55 15.89
C VAL A 10 25.59 33.14 15.38
N THR A 11 26.64 32.59 15.94
CA THR A 11 27.37 31.39 15.59
C THR A 11 26.61 30.14 16.02
N THR A 12 26.69 29.12 15.17
CA THR A 12 26.37 27.72 15.43
C THR A 12 27.12 27.17 16.64
N THR A 13 26.42 26.46 17.53
CA THR A 13 27.00 25.42 18.41
C THR A 13 26.09 24.19 18.38
N ASN A 14 26.66 23.06 18.01
CA ASN A 14 26.14 21.69 18.14
C ASN A 14 27.13 20.95 19.07
N PRO A 15 26.81 19.76 19.61
CA PRO A 15 25.60 19.37 20.33
C PRO A 15 25.95 18.85 21.75
N LEU A 16 24.96 18.84 22.64
CA LEU A 16 25.08 18.20 23.97
C LEU A 16 25.15 16.67 23.85
N SER A 17 26.09 16.12 24.61
CA SER A 17 26.43 14.72 24.78
C SER A 17 25.24 13.87 25.25
N ARG A 18 25.03 12.73 24.58
CA ARG A 18 24.00 11.74 24.89
C ARG A 18 24.48 10.81 26.02
N PRO A 19 23.71 10.55 27.09
CA PRO A 19 24.10 9.59 28.12
C PRO A 19 23.97 8.16 27.62
N LYS A 20 24.98 7.33 27.92
CA LYS A 20 24.98 5.88 27.69
C LYS A 20 23.93 5.22 28.60
N ARG A 21 22.95 4.53 28.00
CA ARG A 21 21.96 3.73 28.74
C ARG A 21 22.50 2.32 28.96
N ALA A 22 22.55 1.89 30.21
CA ALA A 22 22.95 0.56 30.64
C ALA A 22 21.99 -0.52 30.11
N SER A 23 22.55 -1.63 29.65
CA SER A 23 21.82 -2.81 29.19
C SER A 23 21.52 -3.74 30.37
N THR A 24 20.23 -3.90 30.68
CA THR A 24 19.77 -4.88 31.67
C THR A 24 19.45 -6.19 30.95
N LYS A 25 20.19 -7.26 31.26
CA LYS A 25 19.92 -8.63 30.81
C LYS A 25 18.59 -9.12 31.37
N VAL A 26 17.63 -9.47 30.51
CA VAL A 26 16.43 -10.21 30.90
C VAL A 26 16.70 -11.70 30.68
N LYS A 27 16.59 -12.49 31.76
CA LYS A 27 16.61 -13.96 31.73
C LYS A 27 15.31 -14.47 31.11
N SER A 28 15.39 -15.33 30.09
CA SER A 28 14.24 -16.08 29.59
C SER A 28 14.03 -17.34 30.41
N THR A 29 12.87 -17.49 31.03
CA THR A 29 12.35 -18.77 31.50
C THR A 29 11.51 -19.41 30.38
N LYS A 30 11.92 -20.60 29.96
CA LYS A 30 11.09 -21.51 29.15
C LYS A 30 9.93 -21.99 30.01
N ASN A 31 8.73 -22.03 29.46
CA ASN A 31 7.68 -22.92 29.93
C ASN A 31 6.90 -23.51 28.76
N GLU A 32 6.51 -24.74 28.99
CA GLU A 32 6.03 -25.78 28.08
C GLU A 32 4.61 -25.59 27.57
N GLU A 33 4.38 -26.24 26.43
CA GLU A 33 3.17 -26.97 26.02
C GLU A 33 1.80 -26.31 26.18
N ASN A 34 1.20 -25.96 25.04
CA ASN A 34 -0.21 -26.26 24.80
C ASN A 34 -0.42 -26.62 23.33
N LYS A 35 -0.57 -27.93 23.09
CA LYS A 35 -1.10 -28.50 21.84
C LYS A 35 -2.60 -28.16 21.75
N VAL A 36 -3.00 -27.45 20.71
CA VAL A 36 -4.42 -27.37 20.30
C VAL A 36 -4.54 -28.06 18.95
N ALA A 37 -5.48 -29.01 18.91
CA ALA A 37 -5.74 -29.90 17.79
C ALA A 37 -6.20 -29.14 16.54
N TYR A 38 -5.57 -29.44 15.41
CA TYR A 38 -6.05 -29.06 14.09
C TYR A 38 -7.20 -29.97 13.69
N TYR A 39 -8.32 -29.38 13.29
CA TYR A 39 -9.43 -30.08 12.65
C TYR A 39 -9.05 -30.45 11.22
N ASP A 40 -9.19 -31.74 10.92
CA ASP A 40 -9.18 -32.33 9.58
C ASP A 40 -10.32 -31.73 8.74
N LEU A 41 -9.98 -31.06 7.64
CA LEU A 41 -10.89 -30.78 6.55
C LEU A 41 -10.26 -31.32 5.26
N VAL A 42 -10.65 -32.55 4.96
CA VAL A 42 -10.92 -33.12 3.63
C VAL A 42 -9.93 -32.72 2.54
N SER A 43 -8.96 -33.59 2.31
CA SER A 43 -8.15 -33.62 1.08
C SER A 43 -9.03 -33.78 -0.16
N GLN A 44 -9.06 -32.75 -1.01
CA GLN A 44 -9.34 -32.93 -2.43
C GLN A 44 -8.00 -32.98 -3.19
N PRO A 45 -7.86 -33.85 -4.20
CA PRO A 45 -6.62 -33.94 -4.97
C PRO A 45 -6.57 -32.78 -5.96
N ASN A 46 -6.03 -31.64 -5.53
CA ASN A 46 -5.53 -30.66 -6.50
C ASN A 46 -4.20 -31.19 -7.01
N GLU A 47 -4.22 -31.82 -8.19
CA GLU A 47 -3.04 -31.91 -9.03
C GLU A 47 -2.50 -30.49 -9.19
N SER A 48 -1.40 -30.20 -8.49
CA SER A 48 -0.66 -28.97 -8.64
C SER A 48 -0.14 -28.94 -10.07
N ILE A 49 -0.85 -28.25 -10.97
CA ILE A 49 -0.26 -27.77 -12.21
C ILE A 49 0.87 -26.84 -11.75
N LYS A 50 2.10 -27.37 -11.72
CA LYS A 50 3.31 -26.56 -11.55
C LYS A 50 3.43 -25.69 -12.80
N SER A 51 2.70 -24.60 -12.85
CA SER A 51 2.89 -23.55 -13.83
C SER A 51 4.31 -23.02 -13.64
N LYS A 52 5.18 -23.32 -14.60
CA LYS A 52 6.57 -22.85 -14.54
C LYS A 52 6.57 -21.33 -14.57
N SER A 53 7.20 -20.71 -13.57
CA SER A 53 7.53 -19.28 -13.58
C SER A 53 8.15 -18.90 -14.92
N THR A 54 7.63 -17.88 -15.56
CA THR A 54 8.11 -17.42 -16.86
C THR A 54 9.09 -16.27 -16.75
N GLY A 55 9.01 -15.43 -15.73
CA GLY A 55 10.02 -14.40 -15.46
C GLY A 55 11.15 -14.91 -14.57
N ASN A 56 12.39 -14.53 -14.89
CA ASN A 56 13.56 -14.76 -14.05
C ASN A 56 14.18 -13.45 -13.57
N PHE A 57 14.81 -13.45 -12.40
CA PHE A 57 15.66 -12.35 -11.96
C PHE A 57 17.13 -12.66 -12.31
N ILE A 58 17.72 -11.86 -13.19
CA ILE A 58 19.04 -12.12 -13.77
C ILE A 58 19.97 -10.96 -13.41
N ARG A 59 21.09 -11.28 -12.75
CA ARG A 59 22.13 -10.30 -12.44
C ARG A 59 23.12 -10.22 -13.61
N ILE A 60 23.32 -9.01 -14.13
CA ILE A 60 24.23 -8.74 -15.25
C ILE A 60 25.47 -8.01 -14.72
N SER A 61 26.66 -8.51 -15.08
CA SER A 61 27.95 -7.95 -14.65
C SER A 61 28.54 -6.89 -15.60
N LYS A 62 28.04 -6.84 -16.84
CA LYS A 62 28.44 -5.84 -17.86
C LYS A 62 27.77 -4.48 -17.56
N LYS A 63 28.02 -3.41 -18.32
CA LYS A 63 27.26 -2.14 -18.17
C LYS A 63 25.91 -2.21 -18.89
N PRO A 64 24.87 -1.48 -18.44
CA PRO A 64 23.59 -1.46 -19.14
C PRO A 64 23.72 -0.83 -20.53
N PRO A 65 23.00 -1.34 -21.55
CA PRO A 65 23.08 -0.83 -22.91
C PRO A 65 22.42 0.55 -23.00
N ARG A 66 23.08 1.49 -23.69
CA ARG A 66 22.58 2.87 -23.80
C ARG A 66 21.33 3.01 -24.68
N ASN A 67 21.15 2.09 -25.63
CA ASN A 67 20.04 2.10 -26.58
C ASN A 67 18.81 1.35 -26.07
N LEU A 68 18.83 0.83 -24.83
CA LEU A 68 17.73 0.09 -24.21
C LEU A 68 17.21 -1.08 -25.07
N LYS A 69 18.09 -1.71 -25.84
CA LYS A 69 17.79 -2.93 -26.59
C LYS A 69 18.41 -4.13 -25.90
N VAL A 70 17.70 -5.25 -25.95
CA VAL A 70 18.27 -6.55 -25.62
C VAL A 70 19.35 -6.88 -26.66
N SER A 71 20.44 -7.47 -26.20
CA SER A 71 21.52 -7.91 -27.08
C SER A 71 21.24 -9.32 -27.58
N ASP A 72 21.58 -9.61 -28.85
CA ASP A 72 21.32 -10.92 -29.47
C ASP A 72 22.11 -12.07 -28.79
N ASP A 73 23.15 -11.75 -28.03
CA ASP A 73 23.95 -12.72 -27.24
C ASP A 73 23.34 -13.04 -25.86
N TRP A 74 22.23 -12.41 -25.47
CA TRP A 74 21.60 -12.63 -24.18
C TRP A 74 20.50 -13.68 -24.28
N ASP A 75 20.62 -14.73 -23.48
CA ASP A 75 19.56 -15.74 -23.30
C ASP A 75 18.50 -15.20 -22.31
N VAL A 76 17.70 -14.25 -22.78
CA VAL A 76 16.64 -13.59 -22.00
C VAL A 76 15.33 -13.57 -22.80
N LYS A 77 14.21 -13.53 -22.09
CA LYS A 77 12.86 -13.58 -22.67
C LYS A 77 11.95 -12.50 -22.07
N PRO A 78 10.83 -12.16 -22.73
CA PRO A 78 9.85 -11.23 -22.20
C PRO A 78 9.43 -11.59 -20.76
N GLY A 79 9.41 -10.58 -19.89
CA GLY A 79 9.14 -10.75 -18.46
C GLY A 79 10.37 -11.04 -17.59
N ASP A 80 11.54 -11.31 -18.17
CA ASP A 80 12.78 -11.36 -17.39
C ASP A 80 13.14 -9.98 -16.81
N VAL A 81 13.73 -9.99 -15.62
CA VAL A 81 14.13 -8.82 -14.85
C VAL A 81 15.65 -8.79 -14.76
N LEU A 82 16.26 -7.85 -15.46
CA LEU A 82 17.70 -7.70 -15.55
C LEU A 82 18.19 -6.64 -14.56
N SER A 83 19.12 -7.01 -13.70
CA SER A 83 19.66 -6.12 -12.67
C SER A 83 21.16 -5.92 -12.82
N TRP A 84 21.57 -4.65 -12.85
CA TRP A 84 22.98 -4.24 -12.89
C TRP A 84 23.54 -3.84 -11.53
N SER A 85 22.66 -3.72 -10.53
CA SER A 85 23.06 -3.39 -9.17
C SER A 85 23.41 -4.64 -8.38
N GLN A 86 24.43 -4.53 -7.52
CA GLN A 86 24.83 -5.62 -6.63
C GLN A 86 23.91 -5.75 -5.39
N GLY A 87 23.05 -4.74 -5.14
CA GLY A 87 22.17 -4.65 -3.99
C GLY A 87 20.72 -4.36 -4.37
N ARG A 88 20.26 -3.15 -4.06
CA ARG A 88 18.87 -2.73 -4.32
C ARG A 88 18.57 -2.66 -5.83
N PRO A 89 17.34 -2.95 -6.29
CA PRO A 89 16.94 -2.91 -7.70
C PRO A 89 16.89 -1.50 -8.36
N THR A 90 17.82 -0.60 -8.03
CA THR A 90 17.91 0.77 -8.59
C THR A 90 18.28 0.82 -10.07
N GLU A 91 19.01 -0.19 -10.57
CA GLU A 91 19.39 -0.32 -11.99
C GLU A 91 18.79 -1.60 -12.56
N THR A 92 17.47 -1.66 -12.53
CA THR A 92 16.71 -2.83 -13.00
C THR A 92 15.90 -2.48 -14.24
N PHE A 93 15.87 -3.42 -15.18
CA PHE A 93 15.14 -3.33 -16.43
C PHE A 93 14.31 -4.59 -16.65
N PHE A 94 13.17 -4.44 -17.30
CA PHE A 94 12.30 -5.53 -17.73
C PHE A 94 12.49 -5.75 -19.22
N VAL A 95 12.55 -7.01 -19.64
CA VAL A 95 12.55 -7.38 -21.06
C VAL A 95 11.12 -7.32 -21.59
N THR A 96 10.87 -6.50 -22.62
CA THR A 96 9.55 -6.40 -23.27
C THR A 96 9.38 -7.46 -24.37
N SER A 97 8.14 -7.65 -24.84
CA SER A 97 7.81 -8.52 -25.98
C SER A 97 8.53 -8.12 -27.27
N GLU A 98 8.91 -6.85 -27.41
CA GLU A 98 9.58 -6.29 -28.59
C GLU A 98 11.11 -6.42 -28.51
N GLY A 99 11.66 -7.09 -27.49
CA GLY A 99 13.10 -7.21 -27.28
C GLY A 99 13.75 -5.89 -26.85
N THR A 100 12.99 -5.01 -26.21
CA THR A 100 13.52 -3.77 -25.61
C THR A 100 13.59 -3.87 -24.09
N LEU A 101 14.25 -2.90 -23.47
CA LEU A 101 14.43 -2.81 -22.02
C LEU A 101 13.60 -1.67 -21.46
N LEU A 102 12.61 -2.01 -20.64
CA LEU A 102 11.83 -1.04 -19.89
C LEU A 102 12.47 -0.82 -18.52
N LYS A 103 12.82 0.43 -18.19
CA LYS A 103 13.42 0.74 -16.89
C LYS A 103 12.38 0.58 -15.77
N ASN A 104 12.82 0.06 -14.61
CA ASN A 104 12.02 0.04 -13.38
C ASN A 104 11.41 1.42 -13.08
N PRO A 105 10.07 1.55 -13.01
CA PRO A 105 9.39 2.82 -12.84
C PRO A 105 9.44 3.36 -11.40
N ASP A 106 10.13 2.71 -10.46
CA ASP A 106 10.29 3.22 -9.09
C ASP A 106 10.85 4.67 -9.08
N LYS A 107 9.98 5.61 -8.72
CA LYS A 107 10.31 7.04 -8.58
C LYS A 107 10.66 7.43 -7.15
N SER A 108 10.52 6.53 -6.17
CA SER A 108 10.74 6.85 -4.76
C SER A 108 12.22 7.14 -4.44
N GLY A 109 13.14 6.71 -5.32
CA GLY A 109 14.58 6.75 -5.08
C GLY A 109 15.05 5.77 -4.01
N SER A 110 14.13 4.98 -3.43
CA SER A 110 14.45 3.98 -2.41
C SER A 110 15.02 2.70 -3.01
N GLY A 111 14.87 2.51 -4.33
CA GLY A 111 15.40 1.36 -5.04
C GLY A 111 14.58 0.12 -4.75
N TYR A 112 13.26 0.25 -4.78
CA TYR A 112 12.35 -0.87 -4.77
C TYR A 112 12.05 -1.30 -6.21
N LEU A 113 11.62 -2.54 -6.39
CA LEU A 113 11.14 -3.02 -7.67
C LEU A 113 9.64 -2.76 -7.76
N THR A 114 9.24 -2.03 -8.79
CA THR A 114 7.85 -1.93 -9.23
C THR A 114 7.74 -2.66 -10.56
N ILE A 115 6.84 -3.64 -10.68
CA ILE A 115 6.61 -4.37 -11.93
C ILE A 115 5.49 -3.63 -12.70
N PRO A 116 5.79 -2.96 -13.83
CA PRO A 116 4.85 -2.08 -14.51
C PRO A 116 3.77 -2.84 -15.29
N LEU A 117 2.63 -2.17 -15.51
CA LEU A 117 1.48 -2.70 -16.25
C LEU A 117 1.84 -3.10 -17.67
N GLU A 118 2.75 -2.36 -18.31
CA GLU A 118 3.26 -2.67 -19.65
C GLU A 118 3.89 -4.06 -19.74
N ILE A 119 4.44 -4.57 -18.64
CA ILE A 119 5.00 -5.92 -18.55
C ILE A 119 3.93 -6.90 -18.09
N THR A 120 3.20 -6.60 -17.03
CA THR A 120 2.25 -7.54 -16.43
C THR A 120 1.05 -7.83 -17.32
N SER A 121 0.61 -6.87 -18.15
CA SER A 121 -0.49 -7.05 -19.12
C SER A 121 -0.21 -8.09 -20.20
N GLN A 122 1.03 -8.55 -20.35
CA GLN A 122 1.44 -9.60 -21.28
C GLN A 122 1.18 -11.01 -20.71
N PHE A 123 0.85 -11.12 -19.43
CA PHE A 123 0.68 -12.38 -18.72
C PHE A 123 -0.75 -12.50 -18.19
N SER A 124 -1.30 -13.72 -18.23
CA SER A 124 -2.62 -13.99 -17.67
C SER A 124 -2.60 -14.20 -16.16
N ASP A 125 -1.48 -14.64 -15.59
CA ASP A 125 -1.29 -14.83 -14.15
C ASP A 125 0.07 -14.24 -13.74
N VAL A 126 0.04 -12.97 -13.38
CA VAL A 126 1.25 -12.18 -13.11
C VAL A 126 2.01 -12.69 -11.90
N LEU A 127 1.31 -13.06 -10.82
CA LEU A 127 1.96 -13.48 -9.58
C LEU A 127 2.68 -14.81 -9.75
N ASN A 128 2.07 -15.76 -10.45
CA ASN A 128 2.77 -16.99 -10.79
C ASN A 128 3.94 -16.73 -11.76
N CYS A 129 3.75 -15.89 -12.78
CA CYS A 129 4.79 -15.52 -13.75
C CYS A 129 6.04 -14.95 -13.09
N PHE A 130 5.87 -14.09 -12.08
CA PHE A 130 6.95 -13.38 -11.40
C PHE A 130 7.40 -14.05 -10.10
N SER A 131 6.85 -15.20 -9.71
CA SER A 131 7.20 -15.89 -8.45
C SER A 131 8.71 -16.04 -8.24
N SER A 132 9.47 -16.51 -9.25
CA SER A 132 10.93 -16.61 -9.18
C SER A 132 11.63 -15.24 -9.02
N VAL A 133 11.06 -14.17 -9.56
CA VAL A 133 11.57 -12.81 -9.38
C VAL A 133 11.34 -12.36 -7.94
N LEU A 134 10.14 -12.61 -7.39
CA LEU A 134 9.82 -12.28 -6.00
C LEU A 134 10.80 -12.95 -5.03
N ASP A 135 11.12 -14.21 -5.29
CA ASP A 135 12.03 -14.99 -4.46
C ASP A 135 13.50 -14.56 -4.68
N GLY A 136 13.91 -14.32 -5.92
CA GLY A 136 15.29 -13.96 -6.27
C GLY A 136 15.71 -12.56 -5.84
N VAL A 137 14.78 -11.60 -5.88
CA VAL A 137 14.99 -10.23 -5.38
C VAL A 137 14.80 -10.18 -3.86
N GLY A 138 13.89 -11.00 -3.34
CA GLY A 138 13.36 -10.94 -2.00
C GLY A 138 12.13 -10.03 -1.94
N ARG A 139 11.00 -10.57 -1.47
CA ARG A 139 9.69 -9.90 -1.45
C ARG A 139 9.73 -8.49 -0.86
N ASN A 140 10.49 -8.30 0.23
CA ASN A 140 10.66 -7.02 0.91
C ASN A 140 11.26 -5.89 0.05
N TYR A 141 11.82 -6.21 -1.12
CA TYR A 141 12.35 -5.24 -2.07
C TYR A 141 11.40 -4.95 -3.24
N ILE A 142 10.20 -5.52 -3.22
CA ILE A 142 9.17 -5.33 -4.24
C ILE A 142 8.04 -4.57 -3.57
N THR A 143 7.80 -3.35 -4.01
CA THR A 143 6.75 -2.51 -3.42
C THR A 143 5.42 -2.66 -4.12
N ASN A 144 5.44 -2.89 -5.43
CA ASN A 144 4.24 -2.80 -6.24
C ASN A 144 4.33 -3.71 -7.47
N ILE A 145 3.23 -4.37 -7.78
CA ILE A 145 3.00 -5.10 -9.01
C ILE A 145 1.73 -4.50 -9.62
N GLU A 146 1.88 -3.77 -10.71
CA GLU A 146 0.74 -3.18 -11.40
C GLU A 146 -0.04 -4.29 -12.11
N LEU A 147 -1.35 -4.37 -11.91
CA LEU A 147 -2.20 -5.45 -12.42
C LEU A 147 -3.18 -4.93 -13.47
N ALA A 148 -3.42 -5.74 -14.50
CA ALA A 148 -4.57 -5.54 -15.37
C ALA A 148 -5.85 -5.99 -14.64
N PRO A 149 -7.01 -5.33 -14.83
CA PRO A 149 -8.27 -5.77 -14.22
C PRO A 149 -8.78 -7.12 -14.77
N THR A 150 -8.13 -7.66 -15.80
CA THR A 150 -8.37 -8.96 -16.41
C THR A 150 -7.39 -10.04 -15.98
N ASP A 151 -6.41 -9.72 -15.14
CA ASP A 151 -5.43 -10.67 -14.65
C ASP A 151 -6.09 -11.78 -13.80
N LEU A 152 -5.59 -13.02 -13.92
CA LEU A 152 -6.13 -14.19 -13.26
C LEU A 152 -5.94 -14.11 -11.74
N PHE A 153 -4.79 -13.64 -11.27
CA PHE A 153 -4.54 -13.46 -9.84
C PHE A 153 -5.50 -12.41 -9.27
N PHE A 154 -5.67 -11.27 -9.95
CA PHE A 154 -6.65 -10.26 -9.59
C PHE A 154 -8.06 -10.85 -9.47
N THR A 155 -8.48 -11.60 -10.50
CA THR A 155 -9.83 -12.15 -10.57
C THR A 155 -10.08 -13.30 -9.59
N THR A 156 -9.04 -14.03 -9.20
CA THR A 156 -9.14 -15.15 -8.25
C THR A 156 -9.22 -14.64 -6.81
N HIS A 157 -8.40 -13.65 -6.45
CA HIS A 157 -8.21 -13.27 -5.04
C HIS A 157 -8.95 -12.02 -4.60
N PHE A 158 -9.08 -11.01 -5.48
CA PHE A 158 -9.75 -9.76 -5.12
C PHE A 158 -11.17 -9.73 -5.61
N SER A 159 -11.36 -9.88 -6.93
CA SER A 159 -12.69 -9.75 -7.49
C SER A 159 -13.49 -11.04 -7.42
N LYS A 160 -12.90 -12.23 -7.21
CA LYS A 160 -13.56 -13.57 -7.14
C LYS A 160 -14.48 -13.96 -8.31
N GLN A 161 -14.72 -13.02 -9.22
CA GLN A 161 -15.52 -13.05 -10.42
C GLN A 161 -14.98 -11.92 -11.31
N GLN A 162 -15.25 -11.99 -12.62
CA GLN A 162 -14.82 -10.92 -13.51
C GLN A 162 -15.51 -9.58 -13.18
N LEU A 163 -14.72 -8.49 -13.17
CA LEU A 163 -15.30 -7.15 -13.04
C LEU A 163 -16.26 -6.83 -14.21
N PRO A 164 -17.31 -6.01 -13.99
CA PRO A 164 -18.18 -5.54 -15.06
C PRO A 164 -17.39 -4.79 -16.14
N THR A 165 -17.82 -4.90 -17.39
CA THR A 165 -17.17 -4.24 -18.54
C THR A 165 -17.04 -2.73 -18.36
N SER A 166 -18.04 -2.09 -17.73
CA SER A 166 -18.01 -0.65 -17.41
C SER A 166 -16.86 -0.25 -16.47
N ILE A 167 -16.41 -1.16 -15.61
CA ILE A 167 -15.30 -0.94 -14.68
C ILE A 167 -13.97 -1.31 -15.33
N LYS A 168 -13.90 -2.47 -16.00
CA LYS A 168 -12.68 -2.95 -16.68
C LYS A 168 -12.14 -1.95 -17.71
N ASN A 169 -13.03 -1.24 -18.41
CA ASN A 169 -12.67 -0.32 -19.48
C ASN A 169 -12.27 1.08 -18.98
N ARG A 170 -12.30 1.33 -17.66
CA ARG A 170 -11.87 2.61 -17.10
C ARG A 170 -10.36 2.73 -17.18
N LYS A 171 -9.90 3.74 -17.91
CA LYS A 171 -8.48 4.08 -18.09
C LYS A 171 -7.95 5.06 -17.06
N ASP A 172 -8.84 5.61 -16.23
CA ASP A 172 -8.53 6.55 -15.17
C ASP A 172 -8.32 5.86 -13.81
N ILE A 173 -8.32 4.52 -13.78
CA ILE A 173 -8.11 3.69 -12.59
C ILE A 173 -6.88 2.81 -12.81
N SER A 174 -5.96 2.79 -11.85
CA SER A 174 -4.88 1.82 -11.76
C SER A 174 -5.07 0.86 -10.59
N TYR A 175 -4.49 -0.32 -10.75
CA TYR A 175 -4.51 -1.41 -9.78
C TYR A 175 -3.06 -1.78 -9.48
N SER A 176 -2.64 -1.62 -8.22
CA SER A 176 -1.29 -1.94 -7.79
C SER A 176 -1.35 -2.88 -6.59
N PHE A 177 -0.68 -4.02 -6.66
CA PHE A 177 -0.64 -5.00 -5.58
C PHE A 177 0.70 -4.94 -4.86
N ASP A 178 0.67 -4.79 -3.53
CA ASP A 178 1.84 -4.97 -2.68
C ASP A 178 1.89 -6.42 -2.15
N PRO A 179 2.88 -7.23 -2.58
CA PRO A 179 3.00 -8.62 -2.16
C PRO A 179 3.49 -8.81 -0.72
N ASN A 180 3.94 -7.76 -0.02
CA ASN A 180 4.36 -7.84 1.37
C ASN A 180 3.20 -7.62 2.33
N ASP A 181 2.39 -6.60 2.06
CA ASP A 181 1.22 -6.26 2.87
C ASP A 181 -0.02 -7.04 2.42
N GLU A 182 0.05 -7.70 1.26
CA GLU A 182 -1.06 -8.41 0.61
C GLU A 182 -2.27 -7.49 0.40
N ILE A 183 -2.01 -6.26 -0.07
CA ILE A 183 -3.01 -5.23 -0.31
C ILE A 183 -3.04 -4.86 -1.79
N LEU A 184 -4.26 -4.80 -2.34
CA LEU A 184 -4.53 -4.14 -3.61
C LEU A 184 -4.86 -2.67 -3.37
N TYR A 185 -4.05 -1.79 -3.93
CA TYR A 185 -4.33 -0.37 -4.08
C TYR A 185 -5.07 -0.14 -5.38
N VAL A 186 -6.27 0.44 -5.28
CA VAL A 186 -7.02 0.93 -6.45
C VAL A 186 -6.96 2.45 -6.42
N THR A 187 -6.35 3.05 -7.43
CA THR A 187 -5.97 4.48 -7.44
C THR A 187 -6.60 5.21 -8.60
N LEU A 188 -7.04 6.44 -8.37
CA LEU A 188 -7.49 7.35 -9.44
C LEU A 188 -6.28 8.05 -10.07
N GLU A 189 -6.04 7.84 -11.37
CA GLU A 189 -4.87 8.38 -12.08
C GLU A 189 -4.78 9.92 -12.04
N SER A 190 -5.93 10.60 -12.01
CA SER A 190 -5.98 12.06 -11.94
C SER A 190 -5.58 12.62 -10.56
N ASN A 191 -5.62 11.79 -9.51
CA ASN A 191 -5.16 12.15 -8.18
C ASN A 191 -4.57 10.91 -7.47
N PRO A 192 -3.25 10.64 -7.63
CA PRO A 192 -2.61 9.46 -7.04
C PRO A 192 -2.66 9.38 -5.50
N ASN A 193 -3.02 10.47 -4.82
CA ASN A 193 -3.25 10.45 -3.36
C ASN A 193 -4.63 9.87 -3.00
N GLU A 194 -5.51 9.67 -3.98
CA GLU A 194 -6.82 9.05 -3.83
C GLU A 194 -6.74 7.59 -4.24
N SER A 195 -6.33 6.77 -3.29
CA SER A 195 -6.30 5.31 -3.41
C SER A 195 -7.19 4.67 -2.36
N GLN A 196 -7.71 3.49 -2.67
CA GLN A 196 -8.40 2.64 -1.72
C GLN A 196 -7.69 1.30 -1.60
N ASP A 197 -7.50 0.91 -0.35
CA ASP A 197 -6.84 -0.33 0.02
C ASP A 197 -7.87 -1.45 0.13
N PHE A 198 -7.56 -2.57 -0.50
CA PHE A 198 -8.37 -3.78 -0.51
C PHE A 198 -7.49 -4.96 -0.10
N PRO A 199 -7.58 -5.46 1.14
CA PRO A 199 -6.75 -6.57 1.58
C PRO A 199 -7.14 -7.87 0.88
N LEU A 200 -6.12 -8.69 0.56
CA LEU A 200 -6.24 -9.99 -0.10
C LEU A 200 -7.22 -10.91 0.64
N ASP A 201 -8.00 -11.68 -0.13
CA ASP A 201 -8.99 -12.68 0.30
C ASP A 201 -10.17 -12.19 1.17
N SER A 202 -10.04 -11.05 1.84
CA SER A 202 -11.07 -10.43 2.70
C SER A 202 -12.01 -9.49 1.94
N THR A 203 -11.53 -8.94 0.82
CA THR A 203 -12.28 -7.98 0.01
C THR A 203 -13.41 -8.66 -0.76
N LYS A 204 -14.57 -7.99 -0.86
CA LYS A 204 -15.66 -8.40 -1.76
C LYS A 204 -15.59 -7.61 -3.06
N THR A 205 -15.92 -8.26 -4.16
CA THR A 205 -15.97 -7.64 -5.49
C THR A 205 -16.79 -6.35 -5.51
N ASP A 206 -17.94 -6.38 -4.85
CA ASP A 206 -18.88 -5.26 -4.83
C ASP A 206 -18.28 -4.03 -4.16
N ASP A 207 -17.35 -4.19 -3.22
CA ASP A 207 -16.68 -3.07 -2.56
C ASP A 207 -15.74 -2.34 -3.55
N ILE A 208 -15.00 -3.11 -4.36
CA ILE A 208 -14.15 -2.56 -5.43
C ILE A 208 -15.00 -1.85 -6.48
N ILE A 209 -16.06 -2.51 -6.97
CA ILE A 209 -16.97 -1.94 -7.98
C ILE A 209 -17.61 -0.64 -7.45
N GLN A 210 -18.09 -0.67 -6.21
CA GLN A 210 -18.76 0.46 -5.60
C GLN A 210 -17.80 1.63 -5.42
N TRP A 211 -16.56 1.39 -4.93
CA TRP A 211 -15.56 2.44 -4.80
C TRP A 211 -15.25 3.07 -6.16
N ILE A 212 -14.95 2.27 -7.18
CA ILE A 212 -14.64 2.78 -8.52
C ILE A 212 -15.81 3.60 -9.07
N SER A 213 -17.04 3.12 -8.90
CA SER A 213 -18.26 3.78 -9.39
C SER A 213 -18.49 5.18 -8.79
N VAL A 214 -17.87 5.48 -7.65
CA VAL A 214 -17.99 6.77 -6.96
C VAL A 214 -16.69 7.56 -6.90
N ALA A 215 -15.58 7.02 -7.41
CA ALA A 215 -14.26 7.65 -7.32
C ALA A 215 -14.21 9.04 -8.00
N ASN A 216 -14.99 9.25 -9.07
CA ASN A 216 -15.10 10.53 -9.76
C ASN A 216 -16.25 11.42 -9.26
N ASP A 217 -17.02 10.95 -8.28
CA ASP A 217 -18.10 11.78 -7.73
C ASP A 217 -17.51 12.98 -7.00
N LEU A 218 -18.25 14.09 -7.00
CA LEU A 218 -17.95 15.21 -6.10
C LEU A 218 -17.79 14.69 -4.67
N LYS A 219 -16.69 15.04 -4.02
CA LYS A 219 -16.38 14.59 -2.67
C LYS A 219 -16.91 15.57 -1.62
N ALA A 220 -17.68 15.04 -0.68
CA ALA A 220 -17.89 15.67 0.60
C ALA A 220 -16.64 15.53 1.46
N LYS A 221 -16.39 16.53 2.29
CA LYS A 221 -15.32 16.50 3.30
C LYS A 221 -15.93 16.78 4.66
N PHE A 222 -15.52 16.01 5.65
CA PHE A 222 -15.80 16.27 7.05
C PHE A 222 -14.49 16.40 7.84
N ASN A 223 -14.46 17.41 8.68
CA ASN A 223 -13.46 17.55 9.72
C ASN A 223 -14.14 17.21 11.06
N VAL A 224 -13.80 16.05 11.61
CA VAL A 224 -14.38 15.52 12.85
C VAL A 224 -13.39 15.78 13.97
N LYS A 225 -13.68 16.79 14.79
CA LYS A 225 -12.87 17.18 15.94
C LYS A 225 -13.49 16.63 17.21
N TYR A 226 -12.69 15.96 18.03
CA TYR A 226 -13.12 15.44 19.32
C TYR A 226 -12.24 15.94 20.44
N ASN A 227 -12.87 16.25 21.57
CA ASN A 227 -12.22 16.59 22.84
C ASN A 227 -12.97 15.88 23.96
N PHE A 228 -12.41 14.78 24.46
CA PHE A 228 -12.97 14.00 25.54
C PHE A 228 -12.28 14.39 26.84
N GLU A 229 -13.08 14.70 27.87
CA GLU A 229 -12.58 15.08 29.19
C GLU A 229 -13.24 14.18 30.27
N GLY A 230 -12.45 13.84 31.29
CA GLY A 230 -12.81 12.91 32.35
C GLY A 230 -12.41 11.46 32.06
N LYS A 231 -11.92 10.75 33.09
CA LYS A 231 -11.48 9.35 32.99
C LYS A 231 -12.55 8.42 32.43
N GLU A 232 -13.81 8.60 32.86
CA GLU A 232 -14.92 7.77 32.40
C GLU A 232 -15.19 7.96 30.90
N THR A 233 -15.25 9.20 30.43
CA THR A 233 -15.43 9.54 29.01
C THR A 233 -14.26 9.03 28.17
N CYS A 234 -13.02 9.24 28.64
CA CYS A 234 -11.81 8.79 27.94
C CYS A 234 -11.69 7.25 27.86
N SER A 235 -12.24 6.53 28.84
CA SER A 235 -12.30 5.06 28.81
C SER A 235 -13.31 4.52 27.79
N LYS A 236 -14.35 5.31 27.47
CA LYS A 236 -15.42 4.97 26.50
C LYS A 236 -15.19 5.54 25.10
N ALA A 237 -14.16 6.38 24.93
CA ALA A 237 -13.81 6.98 23.65
C ALA A 237 -13.53 5.89 22.61
N PRO A 238 -14.20 5.91 21.44
CA PRO A 238 -13.88 5.00 20.36
C PRO A 238 -12.42 5.17 19.97
N ARG A 239 -11.64 4.10 20.07
CA ARG A 239 -10.24 4.07 19.63
C ARG A 239 -10.20 3.39 18.28
N GLY A 240 -9.68 4.09 17.27
CA GLY A 240 -9.49 3.54 15.93
C GLY A 240 -10.39 4.17 14.87
N ILE A 241 -10.49 3.48 13.74
CA ILE A 241 -11.15 3.92 12.51
C ILE A 241 -12.66 4.08 12.76
N ILE A 242 -13.26 5.16 12.23
CA ILE A 242 -14.70 5.37 12.29
C ILE A 242 -15.41 4.25 11.50
N THR A 243 -16.11 3.38 12.20
CA THR A 243 -16.80 2.22 11.62
C THR A 243 -18.19 2.57 11.09
N GLY A 244 -18.66 1.84 10.07
CA GLY A 244 -20.04 1.95 9.57
C GLY A 244 -20.27 3.14 8.64
N LEU A 245 -19.19 3.75 8.14
CA LEU A 245 -19.26 4.71 7.05
C LEU A 245 -19.77 4.03 5.77
N PRO A 246 -20.51 4.76 4.92
CA PRO A 246 -20.85 4.27 3.59
C PRO A 246 -19.59 3.96 2.77
N THR A 247 -19.66 2.99 1.88
CA THR A 247 -18.56 2.67 0.96
C THR A 247 -18.10 3.90 0.18
N GLY A 248 -16.78 4.02 -0.02
CA GLY A 248 -16.15 5.18 -0.64
C GLY A 248 -15.77 6.28 0.34
N TRP A 249 -16.15 6.17 1.62
CA TRP A 249 -15.66 7.07 2.66
C TRP A 249 -14.37 6.56 3.29
N GLN A 250 -13.40 7.45 3.38
CA GLN A 250 -12.14 7.22 4.07
C GLN A 250 -11.97 8.27 5.16
N CYS A 251 -11.41 7.87 6.29
CA CYS A 251 -11.07 8.79 7.38
C CYS A 251 -9.62 8.58 7.79
N GLN A 252 -8.84 9.66 7.75
CA GLN A 252 -7.45 9.68 8.20
C GLN A 252 -7.33 10.51 9.47
N GLN A 253 -6.67 9.94 10.48
CA GLN A 253 -6.37 10.65 11.71
C GLN A 253 -5.25 11.66 11.44
N GLN A 254 -5.49 12.94 11.72
CA GLN A 254 -4.51 14.02 11.50
C GLN A 254 -3.70 14.36 12.76
N GLY A 255 -4.01 13.69 13.87
CA GLY A 255 -3.33 13.88 15.14
C GLY A 255 -4.19 13.38 16.30
N SER A 256 -3.51 12.91 17.34
CA SER A 256 -4.11 12.61 18.64
C SER A 256 -3.16 13.03 19.74
N LEU A 257 -3.68 13.75 20.73
CA LEU A 257 -2.97 14.14 21.93
C LEU A 257 -3.69 13.53 23.12
N MET A 258 -2.98 12.71 23.89
CA MET A 258 -3.41 12.28 25.21
C MET A 258 -2.70 13.11 26.26
N PHE A 259 -3.47 13.81 27.10
CA PHE A 259 -2.97 14.56 28.24
C PHE A 259 -3.38 13.80 29.50
N GLY A 260 -2.49 12.94 29.99
CA GLY A 260 -2.80 12.09 31.13
C GLY A 260 -3.82 10.99 30.80
N SER A 261 -4.66 10.65 31.79
CA SER A 261 -5.66 9.57 31.69
C SER A 261 -7.09 10.08 31.53
N ASP A 262 -7.24 11.39 31.48
CA ASP A 262 -8.48 12.14 31.68
C ASP A 262 -8.74 13.14 30.56
N LYS A 263 -7.85 13.25 29.56
CA LYS A 263 -8.10 14.07 28.38
C LYS A 263 -7.51 13.48 27.09
N ILE A 264 -8.36 13.41 26.06
CA ILE A 264 -7.99 12.98 24.71
C ILE A 264 -8.54 14.00 23.70
N GLN A 265 -7.66 14.52 22.85
CA GLN A 265 -8.04 15.41 21.76
C GLN A 265 -7.51 14.87 20.43
N GLY A 266 -8.28 15.03 19.36
CA GLY A 266 -7.80 14.70 18.03
C GLY A 266 -8.74 15.14 16.92
N GLU A 267 -8.31 14.84 15.70
CA GLU A 267 -8.99 15.22 14.47
C GLU A 267 -8.96 14.07 13.46
N TRP A 268 -10.12 13.77 12.88
CA TRP A 268 -10.23 12.97 11.68
C TRP A 268 -10.59 13.86 10.50
N LYS A 269 -9.87 13.70 9.39
CA LYS A 269 -10.31 14.18 8.08
C LYS A 269 -10.96 13.02 7.36
N CYS A 270 -12.25 13.16 7.10
CA CYS A 270 -13.02 12.19 6.35
C CYS A 270 -13.40 12.76 4.99
N GLU A 271 -13.33 11.96 3.95
CA GLU A 271 -13.81 12.31 2.63
C GLU A 271 -14.51 11.14 1.97
N GLY A 272 -15.46 11.43 1.10
CA GLY A 272 -16.23 10.42 0.36
C GLY A 272 -17.30 11.05 -0.53
N PRO A 273 -18.15 10.24 -1.18
CA PRO A 273 -19.09 10.73 -2.18
C PRO A 273 -20.14 11.68 -1.60
N GLU A 274 -20.33 12.86 -2.21
CA GLU A 274 -21.28 13.89 -1.76
C GLU A 274 -22.70 13.35 -1.62
N LYS A 275 -23.12 12.47 -2.54
CA LYS A 275 -24.45 11.83 -2.51
C LYS A 275 -24.74 10.98 -1.26
N THR A 276 -23.69 10.61 -0.51
CA THR A 276 -23.79 9.81 0.72
C THR A 276 -23.40 10.59 1.98
N LYS A 277 -23.14 11.89 1.86
CA LYS A 277 -22.72 12.79 2.94
C LYS A 277 -23.59 12.71 4.19
N ASP A 278 -24.91 12.74 4.03
CA ASP A 278 -25.82 12.68 5.19
C ASP A 278 -25.81 11.32 5.89
N LYS A 279 -25.60 10.23 5.14
CA LYS A 279 -25.46 8.89 5.70
C LYS A 279 -24.14 8.77 6.47
N ALA A 280 -23.05 9.30 5.91
CA ALA A 280 -21.75 9.34 6.57
C ALA A 280 -21.78 10.19 7.85
N ARG A 281 -22.41 11.37 7.81
CA ARG A 281 -22.61 12.22 8.99
C ARG A 281 -23.34 11.46 10.10
N LYS A 282 -24.47 10.81 9.77
CA LYS A 282 -25.23 9.99 10.72
C LYS A 282 -24.41 8.83 11.29
N ALA A 283 -23.55 8.20 10.48
CA ALA A 283 -22.66 7.14 10.95
C ALA A 283 -21.60 7.68 11.93
N ILE A 284 -20.99 8.83 11.64
CA ILE A 284 -20.03 9.52 12.53
C ILE A 284 -20.74 9.91 13.84
N ASP A 285 -21.91 10.53 13.76
CA ASP A 285 -22.73 10.89 14.93
C ASP A 285 -23.07 9.67 15.79
N LYS A 286 -23.41 8.54 15.16
CA LYS A 286 -23.70 7.28 15.85
C LYS A 286 -22.43 6.70 16.50
N HIS A 287 -21.28 6.77 15.83
CA HIS A 287 -20.01 6.26 16.32
C HIS A 287 -19.55 7.01 17.58
N TYR A 288 -19.79 8.33 17.63
CA TYR A 288 -19.45 9.18 18.77
C TYR A 288 -20.64 9.52 19.68
N LYS A 289 -21.71 8.72 19.64
CA LYS A 289 -22.95 9.01 20.37
C LYS A 289 -22.69 9.22 21.86
N GLY A 290 -23.13 10.37 22.38
CA GLY A 290 -22.97 10.74 23.79
C GLY A 290 -21.60 11.35 24.12
N LEU A 291 -20.78 11.65 23.12
CA LEU A 291 -19.48 12.31 23.26
C LEU A 291 -19.49 13.68 22.58
N ASN A 292 -18.65 14.59 23.07
CA ASN A 292 -18.54 15.93 22.51
C ASN A 292 -17.65 15.91 21.25
N VAL A 293 -18.31 15.93 20.09
CA VAL A 293 -17.66 15.90 18.76
C VAL A 293 -18.26 16.96 17.86
N GLU A 294 -17.39 17.71 17.18
CA GLU A 294 -17.75 18.70 16.18
C GLU A 294 -17.48 18.13 14.78
N ILE A 295 -18.49 18.14 13.91
CA ILE A 295 -18.37 17.75 12.50
C ILE A 295 -18.56 19.00 11.65
N LYS A 296 -17.49 19.43 10.97
CA LYS A 296 -17.47 20.56 10.03
C LYS A 296 -17.39 20.09 8.59
#